data_AF-A8DYV1-F1
#
_entry.id   AF-A8DYV1-F1
#
_cell.length_a   1.000
_cell.length_b   1.000
_cell.length_c   1.000
_cell.angle_alpha   90.00
_cell.angle_beta   90.00
_cell.angle_gamma   90.00
#
_symmetry.space_group_name_H-M   'P 1'
#
loop_
_entity.id
_entity.type
_entity.pdbx_description
1 polymer ?
#
loop_
_entity_poly.entity_id
_entity_poly.type
_entity_poly.pdbx_seq_one_letter_code
_entity_poly.pdbx_strand_id
1 'polypeptide(L)'
;MSFVPETFIIYGFLWSLVVFPAFANFSLYNYGDSAYPNCCVLDIDSTRILLKMGQKFRPKFLPCTTILCIGDGYGMLFTCDKKEPPEHCHFKDYLNGDANYPDCCYRKLECD
;
A
#
# COMPACT_ATOMS: atom_id res chain seq x y z
N MET A 1 38.52 26.72 -12.23
CA MET A 1 37.74 26.20 -11.11
C MET A 1 36.30 26.59 -11.34
N SER A 2 35.45 25.62 -11.68
CA SER A 2 34.02 25.87 -11.91
C SER A 2 33.39 26.21 -10.57
N PHE A 3 33.15 27.49 -10.31
CA PHE A 3 32.22 27.92 -9.27
C PHE A 3 30.84 27.50 -9.77
N VAL A 4 30.46 26.24 -9.56
CA VAL A 4 29.03 25.89 -9.56
C VAL A 4 28.51 26.57 -8.31
N PRO A 5 27.72 27.64 -8.43
CA PRO A 5 27.20 28.34 -7.28
C PRO A 5 26.41 27.32 -6.44
N GLU A 6 26.60 27.31 -5.12
CA GLU A 6 25.92 26.38 -4.20
C GLU A 6 24.39 26.34 -4.45
N THR A 7 23.82 27.44 -4.94
CA THR A 7 22.43 27.56 -5.40
C THR A 7 22.03 26.60 -6.52
N PHE A 8 22.90 26.26 -7.48
CA PHE A 8 22.59 25.30 -8.54
C PHE A 8 22.47 23.86 -8.01
N ILE A 9 23.28 23.49 -7.03
CA ILE A 9 23.24 22.15 -6.42
C ILE A 9 21.93 21.99 -5.63
N ILE A 10 21.58 22.99 -4.82
CA ILE A 10 20.33 22.99 -4.05
C ILE A 10 19.13 22.97 -5.01
N TYR A 11 19.15 23.77 -6.08
CA TYR A 11 18.08 23.78 -7.07
C TYR A 11 17.93 22.43 -7.77
N GLY A 12 19.02 21.79 -8.17
CA GLY A 12 18.99 20.46 -8.78
C GLY A 12 18.44 19.39 -7.83
N PHE A 13 18.82 19.42 -6.56
CA PHE A 13 18.31 18.49 -5.55
C PHE A 13 16.81 18.71 -5.30
N LEU A 14 16.37 19.96 -5.17
CA LEU A 14 14.95 20.30 -5.04
C LEU A 14 14.15 19.87 -6.28
N TRP A 15 14.70 20.05 -7.48
CA TRP A 15 14.03 19.63 -8.72
C TRP A 15 13.88 18.11 -8.80
N SER A 16 14.85 17.34 -8.30
CA SER A 16 14.75 15.88 -8.27
C SER A 16 13.57 15.37 -7.43
N LEU A 17 13.25 16.06 -6.32
CA LEU A 17 12.09 15.73 -5.48
C LEU A 17 10.76 16.00 -6.22
N VAL A 18 10.73 16.95 -7.15
CA VAL A 18 9.56 17.27 -7.97
C VAL A 18 9.39 16.28 -9.13
N VAL A 19 10.49 15.78 -9.70
CA VAL A 19 10.45 14.89 -10.88
C VAL A 19 10.08 13.45 -10.54
N PHE A 20 10.34 12.98 -9.30
CA PHE A 20 10.12 11.58 -8.92
C PHE A 20 9.14 11.39 -7.74
N PRO A 21 7.86 11.80 -7.84
CA PRO A 21 6.87 11.37 -6.86
C PRO A 21 6.60 9.87 -7.03
N ALA A 22 6.93 9.09 -6.00
CA ALA A 22 6.52 7.69 -5.91
C ALA A 22 5.09 7.63 -5.39
N PHE A 23 4.11 7.43 -6.28
CA PHE A 23 2.73 7.16 -5.88
C PHE A 23 2.59 5.68 -5.54
N ALA A 24 2.59 5.34 -4.26
CA ALA A 24 2.13 4.05 -3.78
C ALA A 24 1.04 4.29 -2.75
N ASN A 25 -0.16 3.77 -2.98
CA ASN A 25 -1.24 3.80 -2.00
C ASN A 25 -1.03 2.67 -0.99
N PHE A 26 -0.11 2.89 -0.06
CA PHE A 26 -0.02 2.15 1.18
C PHE A 26 -0.26 3.09 2.35
N SER A 27 -0.73 2.53 3.45
CA SER A 27 -0.91 3.25 4.71
C SER A 27 -0.22 2.47 5.83
N LEU A 28 0.41 3.19 6.74
CA LEU A 28 1.08 2.59 7.89
C LEU A 28 0.13 2.61 9.09
N TYR A 29 -0.07 1.45 9.70
CA TYR A 29 -0.91 1.29 10.89
C TYR A 29 -0.14 0.69 12.04
N ASN A 30 -0.54 1.05 13.26
CA ASN A 30 -0.07 0.42 14.48
C ASN A 30 -1.04 -0.71 14.87
N TYR A 31 -0.56 -1.94 14.79
CA TYR A 31 -1.18 -3.20 15.21
C TYR A 31 -0.48 -3.78 16.46
N GLY A 32 0.24 -2.96 17.21
CA GLY A 32 0.99 -3.39 18.38
C GLY A 32 0.09 -3.73 19.56
N ASP A 33 0.48 -4.77 20.30
CA ASP A 33 -0.12 -5.17 21.57
C ASP A 33 1.02 -5.45 22.55
N SER A 34 0.90 -4.97 23.79
CA SER A 34 1.92 -5.13 24.83
C SER A 34 2.16 -6.60 25.22
N ALA A 35 1.17 -7.47 25.01
CA ALA A 35 1.30 -8.91 25.23
C ALA A 35 2.09 -9.63 24.12
N TYR A 36 2.24 -9.00 22.95
CA TYR A 36 2.90 -9.59 21.77
C TYR A 36 3.93 -8.62 21.17
N PRO A 37 5.06 -8.37 21.86
CA PRO A 37 6.08 -7.46 21.37
C PRO A 37 6.62 -7.90 20.00
N ASN A 38 6.95 -6.93 19.16
CA ASN A 38 7.51 -7.11 17.81
C ASN A 38 6.60 -7.87 16.82
N CYS A 39 5.32 -8.04 17.15
CA CYS A 39 4.32 -8.69 16.32
C CYS A 39 3.20 -7.70 15.97
N CYS A 40 2.59 -7.87 14.81
CA CYS A 40 1.33 -7.22 14.48
C CYS A 40 0.18 -8.12 14.90
N VAL A 41 -0.75 -7.57 15.67
CA VAL A 41 -1.93 -8.26 16.17
C VAL A 41 -3.16 -7.77 15.40
N LEU A 42 -3.81 -8.70 14.72
CA LEU A 42 -5.06 -8.43 14.01
C LEU A 42 -6.19 -9.14 14.75
N ASP A 43 -7.04 -8.36 15.41
CA ASP A 43 -8.28 -8.84 16.00
C ASP A 43 -9.37 -8.83 14.92
N ILE A 44 -9.77 -10.01 14.46
CA ILE A 44 -10.80 -10.19 13.43
C ILE A 44 -11.89 -11.05 14.03
N ASP A 45 -13.08 -10.47 14.19
CA ASP A 45 -14.22 -11.10 14.85
C ASP A 45 -13.83 -11.66 16.23
N SER A 46 -13.77 -12.99 16.37
CA SER A 46 -13.36 -13.69 17.60
C SER A 46 -12.00 -14.39 17.47
N THR A 47 -11.24 -14.12 16.42
CA THR A 47 -9.92 -14.72 16.17
C THR A 47 -8.83 -13.65 16.23
N ARG A 48 -7.79 -13.95 17.00
CA ARG A 48 -6.57 -13.13 17.06
C ARG A 48 -5.50 -13.72 16.15
N ILE A 49 -5.06 -12.95 15.17
CA ILE A 49 -4.00 -13.34 14.24
C ILE A 49 -2.73 -12.59 14.61
N LEU A 50 -1.65 -13.33 14.85
CA LEU A 50 -0.33 -12.79 15.15
C LEU A 50 0.55 -12.91 13.90
N LEU A 51 1.06 -11.77 13.43
CA LEU A 51 2.01 -11.70 12.32
C LEU A 51 3.37 -11.30 12.85
N LYS A 52 4.38 -12.11 12.56
CA LYS A 52 5.79 -11.74 12.73
C LYS A 52 6.22 -10.80 11.59
N MET A 53 7.33 -10.09 11.80
CA MET A 53 7.96 -9.28 10.77
C MET A 53 8.12 -10.06 9.45
N GLY A 54 7.71 -9.44 8.34
CA GLY A 54 7.73 -10.02 7.00
C GLY A 54 6.52 -10.89 6.64
N GLN A 55 5.69 -11.28 7.62
CA GLN A 55 4.47 -12.03 7.36
C GLN A 55 3.36 -11.12 6.85
N LYS A 56 2.54 -11.68 5.96
CA LYS A 56 1.41 -11.00 5.34
C LYS A 56 0.11 -11.68 5.72
N PHE A 57 -0.96 -10.90 5.83
CA PHE A 57 -2.31 -11.39 5.99
C PHE A 57 -3.26 -10.70 5.02
N ARG A 58 -4.13 -11.50 4.39
CA ARG A 58 -5.18 -11.03 3.49
C ARG A 58 -6.55 -11.27 4.13
N PRO A 59 -7.20 -10.25 4.72
CA PRO A 59 -8.57 -10.40 5.21
C PRO A 59 -9.52 -10.74 4.05
N LYS A 60 -10.18 -11.91 4.11
CA LYS A 60 -11.12 -12.35 3.07
C LYS A 60 -12.41 -11.53 2.99
N PHE A 61 -12.73 -10.78 4.04
CA PHE A 61 -13.91 -9.92 4.13
C PHE A 61 -13.69 -8.53 3.49
N LEU A 62 -12.46 -8.19 3.09
CA LEU A 62 -12.15 -6.94 2.39
C LEU A 62 -11.59 -7.24 0.98
N PRO A 63 -12.01 -6.48 -0.04
CA PRO A 63 -11.53 -6.70 -1.40
C PRO A 63 -10.06 -6.28 -1.53
N CYS A 64 -9.22 -7.18 -2.07
CA CYS A 64 -7.81 -6.95 -2.42
C CYS A 64 -7.04 -6.09 -1.40
N THR A 65 -7.21 -6.42 -0.12
CA THR A 65 -6.53 -5.75 1.00
C THR A 65 -5.45 -6.68 1.54
N THR A 66 -4.23 -6.19 1.69
CA THR A 66 -3.12 -6.97 2.26
C THR A 66 -2.44 -6.20 3.37
N ILE A 67 -2.25 -6.84 4.51
CA ILE A 67 -1.48 -6.30 5.64
C ILE A 67 -0.13 -6.99 5.64
N LEU A 68 0.97 -6.24 5.61
CA LEU A 68 2.34 -6.74 5.79
C LEU A 68 2.87 -6.22 7.12
N CYS A 69 3.22 -7.12 8.04
CA CYS A 69 3.85 -6.71 9.29
C CYS A 69 5.32 -6.33 9.05
N ILE A 70 5.70 -5.12 9.43
CA ILE A 70 7.07 -4.60 9.24
C ILE A 70 7.92 -4.62 10.52
N GLY A 71 7.31 -4.89 11.68
CA GLY A 71 7.99 -4.98 12.97
C GLY A 71 7.45 -3.98 13.99
N ASP A 72 7.78 -4.18 15.28
CA ASP A 72 7.40 -3.29 16.40
C ASP A 72 5.90 -2.97 16.50
N GLY A 73 5.05 -3.89 16.04
CA GLY A 73 3.60 -3.67 15.95
C GLY A 73 3.14 -2.91 14.71
N TYR A 74 4.04 -2.34 13.92
CA TYR A 74 3.66 -1.62 12.70
C TYR A 74 3.45 -2.55 11.52
N GLY A 75 2.40 -2.26 10.74
CA GLY A 75 2.11 -2.96 9.49
C GLY A 75 1.71 -2.01 8.38
N MET A 76 2.10 -2.36 7.15
CA MET A 76 1.68 -1.68 5.94
C MET A 76 0.39 -2.30 5.42
N LEU A 77 -0.64 -1.47 5.26
CA LEU A 77 -1.89 -1.80 4.59
C LEU A 77 -1.80 -1.42 3.11
N PHE A 78 -1.92 -2.41 2.24
CA PHE A 78 -2.00 -2.24 0.79
C PHE A 78 -3.44 -2.37 0.33
N THR A 79 -3.91 -1.36 -0.39
CA THR A 79 -5.22 -1.33 -1.05
C THR A 79 -5.05 -0.89 -2.51
N CYS A 80 -6.04 -1.20 -3.34
CA CYS A 80 -6.02 -0.77 -4.73
C CYS A 80 -6.13 0.75 -4.87
N ASP A 81 -5.44 1.30 -5.86
CA ASP A 81 -5.53 2.71 -6.21
C ASP A 81 -6.97 3.09 -6.54
N LYS A 82 -7.39 4.27 -6.06
CA LYS A 82 -8.60 4.91 -6.54
C LYS A 82 -8.30 5.54 -7.91
N LYS A 83 -8.57 4.78 -8.97
CA LYS A 83 -8.54 5.27 -10.36
C LYS A 83 -9.97 5.49 -10.82
N GLU A 84 -10.20 6.56 -11.57
CA GLU A 84 -11.44 6.70 -12.32
C GLU A 84 -11.41 5.76 -13.54
N PRO A 85 -12.54 5.15 -13.90
CA PRO A 85 -12.62 4.41 -15.16
C PRO A 85 -12.51 5.39 -16.34
N PRO A 86 -12.16 4.91 -17.54
CA PRO A 86 -12.25 5.72 -18.76
C PRO A 86 -13.67 6.29 -18.97
N GLU A 87 -13.79 7.34 -19.78
CA GLU A 87 -15.10 7.91 -20.13
C GLU A 87 -16.04 6.84 -20.69
N HIS A 88 -17.33 6.93 -20.33
CA HIS A 88 -18.37 5.98 -20.71
C HIS A 88 -18.12 4.52 -20.28
N CYS A 89 -17.23 4.30 -19.31
CA CYS A 89 -16.99 2.99 -18.74
C CYS A 89 -17.20 2.99 -17.22
N HIS A 90 -17.53 1.82 -16.66
CA HIS A 90 -17.52 1.57 -15.22
C HIS A 90 -16.76 0.31 -14.87
N PHE A 91 -16.10 0.34 -13.70
CA PHE A 91 -15.49 -0.85 -13.14
C PHE A 91 -16.55 -1.80 -12.57
N LYS A 92 -16.46 -3.06 -12.95
CA LYS A 92 -17.23 -4.19 -12.39
C LYS A 92 -16.38 -4.96 -11.37
N ASP A 93 -16.60 -6.26 -11.31
CA ASP A 93 -15.88 -7.19 -10.45
C ASP A 93 -14.38 -7.21 -10.75
N TYR A 94 -13.62 -7.69 -9.77
CA TYR A 94 -12.21 -7.97 -9.92
C TYR A 94 -11.98 -9.11 -10.91
N LEU A 95 -11.01 -8.96 -11.81
CA LEU A 95 -10.65 -9.99 -12.79
C LEU A 95 -10.06 -11.22 -12.11
N ASN A 96 -9.23 -11.03 -11.09
CA ASN A 96 -8.71 -12.10 -10.25
C ASN A 96 -8.68 -11.64 -8.78
N GLY A 97 -9.84 -11.68 -8.14
CA GLY A 97 -9.99 -11.26 -6.74
C GLY A 97 -9.16 -12.07 -5.74
N ASP A 98 -8.66 -13.24 -6.11
CA ASP A 98 -7.82 -14.10 -5.26
C ASP A 98 -6.31 -13.93 -5.50
N ALA A 99 -5.91 -13.16 -6.51
CA ALA A 99 -4.50 -12.89 -6.77
C ALA A 99 -3.82 -12.12 -5.63
N ASN A 100 -2.49 -12.16 -5.60
CA ASN A 100 -1.71 -11.32 -4.71
C ASN A 100 -1.83 -9.85 -5.14
N TYR A 101 -1.64 -8.93 -4.19
CA TYR A 101 -1.45 -7.52 -4.53
C TYR A 101 -0.14 -7.35 -5.34
N PRO A 102 -0.11 -6.53 -6.41
CA PRO A 102 -1.19 -5.66 -6.91
C PRO A 102 -2.11 -6.30 -7.95
N ASP A 103 -1.87 -7.55 -8.37
CA ASP A 103 -2.62 -8.21 -9.45
C ASP A 103 -4.11 -8.36 -9.13
N CYS A 104 -4.49 -8.49 -7.86
CA CYS A 104 -5.91 -8.50 -7.49
C CYS A 104 -6.63 -7.17 -7.68
N CYS A 105 -5.94 -6.08 -8.03
CA CYS A 105 -6.56 -4.79 -8.27
C CYS A 105 -7.13 -4.62 -9.68
N TYR A 106 -6.81 -5.51 -10.60
CA TYR A 106 -7.37 -5.46 -11.94
C TYR A 106 -8.87 -5.78 -11.89
N ARG A 107 -9.68 -4.90 -12.47
CA ARG A 107 -11.14 -4.99 -12.52
C ARG A 107 -11.61 -5.03 -13.96
N LYS A 108 -12.71 -5.73 -14.20
CA LYS A 108 -13.36 -5.73 -15.51
C LYS A 108 -13.92 -4.34 -15.79
N LEU A 109 -13.73 -3.85 -17.01
CA LEU A 109 -14.38 -2.65 -17.52
C LEU A 109 -15.57 -3.07 -18.38
N GLU A 110 -16.69 -2.39 -18.21
CA GLU A 110 -17.82 -2.41 -19.11
C GLU A 110 -18.06 -0.98 -19.55
N CYS A 111 -18.23 -0.78 -20.85
CA CYS A 111 -18.44 0.53 -21.45
C CYS A 111 -19.75 0.53 -22.22
N ASP A 112 -20.41 1.69 -22.24
CA ASP A 112 -21.68 1.90 -22.94
C ASP A 112 -21.55 1.74 -24.47
#